data_AF-X1C504-F1
#
_entry.id   AF-X1C504-F1
#
_cell.length_a   1.000
_cell.length_b   1.000
_cell.length_c   1.000
_cell.angle_alpha   90.00
_cell.angle_beta   90.00
_cell.angle_gamma   90.00
#
_symmetry.space_group_name_H-M   'P 1'
#
loop_
_entity.id
_entity.type
_entity.pdbx_description
1 polymer ?
#
loop_
_entity_poly.entity_id
_entity_poly.type
_entity_poly.pdbx_seq_one_letter_code
_entity_poly.pdbx_strand_id
1 'polypeptide(L)'
;VIIWFIINPRIFPKPKNYDNWMSKGVFGEKIWTANKRYKDINILFTIIPAPFFVIALYTTYMNLFWETMFFASVPFLFKLWFLDRMVFYFEANKDKL
;
A
#
# COMPACT_ATOMS: atom_id res chain seq x y z
N VAL A 1 5.09 15.26 21.46
CA VAL A 1 5.07 13.78 21.29
C VAL A 1 4.13 13.10 22.30
N ILE A 2 4.29 13.31 23.61
CA ILE A 2 3.44 12.66 24.66
C ILE A 2 1.93 12.94 24.46
N ILE A 3 1.55 14.19 24.15
CA ILE A 3 0.17 14.58 23.87
C ILE A 3 -0.44 13.73 22.74
N TRP A 4 0.31 13.46 21.68
CA TRP A 4 -0.13 12.64 20.57
C TRP A 4 -0.36 11.18 20.98
N PHE A 5 0.49 10.61 21.83
CA PHE A 5 0.30 9.23 22.33
C PHE A 5 -0.98 9.05 23.15
N ILE A 6 -1.45 10.09 23.85
CA ILE A 6 -2.69 10.04 24.63
C ILE A 6 -3.92 10.26 23.73
N ILE A 7 -3.77 11.13 22.73
CA ILE A 7 -4.87 11.52 21.84
C ILE A 7 -5.11 10.48 20.74
N ASN A 8 -4.05 9.93 20.14
CA ASN A 8 -4.11 9.02 18.99
C ASN A 8 -5.05 7.80 19.24
N PRO A 9 -4.97 7.07 20.37
CA PRO A 9 -5.85 5.93 20.61
C PRO A 9 -7.32 6.31 20.80
N ARG A 10 -7.61 7.55 21.24
CA ARG A 10 -8.98 8.07 21.37
C ARG A 10 -9.55 8.50 20.01
N ILE A 11 -8.74 9.12 19.17
CA ILE A 11 -9.16 9.55 17.83
C ILE A 11 -9.28 8.34 16.88
N PHE A 12 -8.39 7.35 17.02
CA PHE A 12 -8.34 6.14 16.19
C PHE A 12 -8.50 4.87 17.03
N PRO A 13 -9.70 4.66 17.62
CA PRO A 13 -9.98 3.42 18.33
C PRO A 13 -9.99 2.23 17.38
N LYS A 14 -9.81 1.02 17.92
CA LYS A 14 -9.84 -0.22 17.13
C LYS A 14 -11.15 -0.30 16.33
N PRO A 15 -11.10 -0.55 15.01
CA PRO A 15 -12.30 -0.63 14.19
C PRO A 15 -13.16 -1.82 14.64
N LYS A 16 -14.49 -1.63 14.67
CA LYS A 16 -15.45 -2.67 15.07
C LYS A 16 -15.51 -3.81 14.04
N ASN A 17 -15.34 -3.49 12.76
CA ASN A 17 -15.42 -4.43 11.64
C ASN A 17 -14.21 -4.28 10.72
N TYR A 18 -13.77 -5.38 10.12
CA TYR A 18 -12.63 -5.45 9.20
C TYR A 18 -13.04 -5.76 7.75
N ASP A 19 -14.29 -5.52 7.40
CA ASP A 19 -14.83 -5.81 6.06
C ASP A 19 -14.64 -4.63 5.08
N ASN A 20 -13.80 -3.66 5.43
CA ASN A 20 -13.47 -2.55 4.54
C ASN A 20 -12.33 -2.94 3.57
N TRP A 21 -12.29 -2.25 2.44
CA TRP A 21 -11.31 -2.48 1.36
C TRP A 21 -9.85 -2.49 1.87
N MET A 22 -9.50 -1.53 2.73
CA MET A 22 -8.16 -1.44 3.32
C MET A 22 -7.80 -2.69 4.16
N SER A 23 -8.72 -3.17 4.99
CA SER A 23 -8.50 -4.32 5.88
C SER A 23 -8.40 -5.61 5.08
N LYS A 24 -9.24 -5.78 4.06
CA LYS A 24 -9.16 -6.90 3.11
C LYS A 24 -7.81 -6.93 2.39
N GLY A 25 -7.30 -5.76 1.98
CA GLY A 25 -5.97 -5.64 1.36
C GLY A 25 -4.86 -6.15 2.29
N VAL A 26 -4.87 -5.74 3.57
CA VAL A 26 -3.89 -6.21 4.58
C VAL A 26 -3.98 -7.72 4.81
N PHE A 27 -5.20 -8.29 4.89
CA PHE A 27 -5.35 -9.73 5.01
C PHE A 27 -4.87 -10.47 3.76
N GLY A 28 -5.12 -9.92 2.58
CA GLY A 28 -4.59 -10.42 1.32
C GLY A 28 -3.06 -10.47 1.31
N GLU A 29 -2.41 -9.38 1.72
CA GLU A 29 -0.94 -9.32 1.88
C GLU A 29 -0.44 -10.39 2.84
N LYS A 30 -1.10 -10.56 4.00
CA LYS A 30 -0.73 -11.56 5.00
C LYS A 30 -0.75 -12.99 4.43
N ILE A 31 -1.80 -13.34 3.69
CA ILE A 31 -1.92 -14.67 3.05
C ILE A 31 -0.88 -14.81 1.94
N TRP A 32 -0.69 -13.77 1.12
CA TRP A 32 0.26 -13.77 0.02
C TRP A 32 1.71 -13.99 0.50
N THR A 33 2.11 -13.28 1.56
CA THR A 33 3.44 -13.44 2.18
C THR A 33 3.58 -14.79 2.89
N ALA A 34 2.55 -15.26 3.59
CA ALA A 34 2.57 -16.57 4.25
C ALA A 34 2.80 -17.72 3.25
N ASN A 35 2.24 -17.59 2.04
CA ASN A 35 2.40 -18.55 0.96
C ASN A 35 3.71 -18.40 0.18
N LYS A 36 4.66 -17.56 0.63
CA LYS A 36 5.97 -17.32 0.01
C LYS A 36 5.92 -17.10 -1.51
N ARG A 37 4.88 -16.41 -2.00
CA ARG A 37 4.65 -16.17 -3.44
C ARG A 37 5.52 -15.05 -4.01
N TYR A 38 6.83 -15.08 -3.74
CA TYR A 38 7.80 -14.09 -4.22
C TYR A 38 7.97 -14.05 -5.75
N LYS A 39 7.49 -15.07 -6.48
CA LYS A 39 7.52 -15.14 -7.95
C LYS A 39 6.20 -14.75 -8.61
N ASP A 40 5.24 -14.23 -7.85
CA ASP A 40 3.94 -13.84 -8.39
C ASP A 40 4.05 -12.55 -9.19
N ILE A 41 3.20 -12.39 -10.21
CA ILE A 41 3.13 -11.20 -11.06
C ILE A 41 2.87 -9.93 -10.23
N ASN A 42 2.28 -10.10 -9.05
CA ASN A 42 1.99 -9.01 -8.13
C ASN A 42 3.25 -8.27 -7.65
N ILE A 43 4.44 -8.89 -7.68
CA ILE A 43 5.70 -8.23 -7.30
C ILE A 43 6.10 -7.13 -8.30
N LEU A 44 5.64 -7.23 -9.55
CA LEU A 44 5.90 -6.23 -10.59
C LEU A 44 5.31 -4.87 -10.22
N PHE A 45 4.17 -4.83 -9.53
CA PHE A 45 3.57 -3.58 -9.05
C PHE A 45 4.42 -2.88 -7.98
N THR A 46 5.43 -3.55 -7.43
CA THR A 46 6.42 -2.93 -6.52
C THR A 46 7.70 -2.53 -7.26
N ILE A 47 8.14 -3.33 -8.23
CA ILE A 47 9.39 -3.10 -8.97
C ILE A 47 9.24 -1.99 -10.02
N ILE A 48 8.17 -2.01 -10.80
CA ILE A 48 7.91 -1.04 -11.89
C ILE A 48 7.89 0.41 -11.41
N PRO A 49 7.22 0.77 -10.30
CA PRO A 49 7.21 2.17 -9.84
C PRO A 49 8.51 2.62 -9.17
N ALA A 50 9.43 1.73 -8.82
CA ALA A 50 10.67 2.08 -8.14
C ALA A 50 11.51 3.16 -8.87
N PRO A 51 11.78 3.06 -10.18
CA PRO A 51 12.47 4.13 -10.91
C PRO A 51 11.71 5.47 -10.90
N PHE A 52 10.37 5.46 -10.95
CA PHE A 52 9.57 6.69 -10.85
C PHE A 52 9.74 7.36 -9.48
N PHE A 53 9.85 6.57 -8.41
CA PHE A 53 10.15 7.10 -7.09
C PHE A 53 11.55 7.74 -7.01
N VAL A 54 12.56 7.14 -7.65
CA VAL A 54 13.91 7.73 -7.73
C VAL A 54 13.88 9.07 -8.50
N ILE A 55 13.12 9.14 -9.59
CA ILE A 55 12.94 10.39 -10.35
C ILE A 55 12.17 11.43 -9.52
N ALA A 56 11.18 11.01 -8.73
CA ALA A 56 10.47 11.91 -7.81
C ALA A 56 11.41 12.53 -6.77
N LEU A 57 12.35 11.74 -6.21
CA LEU A 57 13.37 12.25 -5.29
C LEU A 57 14.32 13.25 -5.99
N TYR A 58 14.74 12.95 -7.22
CA TYR A 58 15.60 13.83 -8.01
C TYR A 58 14.92 15.18 -8.34
N THR A 59 13.67 15.15 -8.79
CA THR A 59 12.90 16.37 -9.08
C THR A 59 12.61 17.19 -7.82
N THR A 60 12.40 16.52 -6.68
CA THR A 60 12.26 17.19 -5.37
C THR A 60 13.54 17.92 -5.00
N TYR A 61 14.70 17.29 -5.20
CA TYR A 61 16.00 17.92 -4.97
C TYR A 61 16.21 19.17 -5.83
N MET A 62 15.70 19.17 -7.07
CA MET A 62 15.73 20.32 -7.98
C MET A 62 14.62 21.35 -7.73
N ASN A 63 13.77 21.16 -6.71
CA ASN A 63 12.61 22.00 -6.38
C ASN A 63 11.60 22.16 -7.55
N LEU A 64 11.47 21.13 -8.39
CA LEU A 64 10.55 21.08 -9.52
C LEU A 64 9.18 20.54 -9.08
N PHE A 65 8.34 21.43 -8.56
CA PHE A 65 7.09 21.06 -7.88
C PHE A 65 6.14 20.21 -8.75
N TRP A 66 5.90 20.60 -10.00
CA TRP A 66 4.93 19.92 -10.86
C TRP A 66 5.39 18.53 -11.27
N GLU A 67 6.68 18.41 -11.59
CA GLU A 67 7.33 17.17 -11.95
C GLU A 67 7.35 16.22 -10.75
N THR A 68 7.69 16.72 -9.55
CA THR A 68 7.61 15.93 -8.32
C THR A 68 6.21 15.41 -8.08
N MET A 69 5.16 16.23 -8.22
CA MET A 69 3.78 15.76 -8.05
C MET A 69 3.43 14.66 -9.05
N PHE A 70 3.80 14.82 -10.32
CA PHE A 70 3.58 13.80 -11.34
C PHE A 70 4.31 12.50 -11.01
N PHE A 71 5.62 12.55 -10.81
CA PHE A 71 6.43 11.36 -10.55
C PHE A 71 6.13 10.70 -9.21
N ALA A 72 5.68 11.44 -8.19
CA ALA A 72 5.26 10.88 -6.91
C ALA A 72 3.87 10.22 -6.99
N SER A 73 2.97 10.71 -7.85
CA SER A 73 1.64 10.13 -8.03
C SER A 73 1.69 8.72 -8.65
N VAL A 74 2.66 8.46 -9.53
CA VAL A 74 2.77 7.17 -10.22
C VAL A 74 3.00 6.01 -9.23
N PRO A 75 4.04 6.02 -8.35
CA PRO A 75 4.20 5.00 -7.32
C PRO A 75 3.00 4.84 -6.40
N PHE A 76 2.31 5.94 -6.09
CA PHE A 76 1.11 5.91 -5.27
C PHE A 76 -0.03 5.14 -5.95
N LEU A 77 -0.28 5.39 -7.24
CA LEU A 77 -1.28 4.65 -8.02
C LEU A 77 -0.93 3.16 -8.13
N PHE A 78 0.34 2.83 -8.38
CA PHE A 78 0.79 1.43 -8.38
C PHE A 78 0.60 0.76 -7.02
N LYS A 79 0.80 1.49 -5.92
CA LYS A 79 0.56 0.96 -4.58
C LYS A 79 -0.92 0.69 -4.32
N LEU A 80 -1.82 1.58 -4.76
CA LEU A 80 -3.27 1.38 -4.67
C LEU A 80 -3.71 0.17 -5.52
N TRP A 81 -3.15 0.02 -6.72
CA TRP A 81 -3.45 -1.12 -7.58
C TRP A 81 -2.94 -2.43 -7.00
N PHE A 82 -1.75 -2.44 -6.42
CA PHE A 82 -1.27 -3.60 -5.66
C PHE A 82 -2.23 -3.99 -4.54
N LEU A 83 -2.72 -3.01 -3.78
CA LEU A 83 -3.68 -3.26 -2.69
C LEU A 83 -5.00 -3.84 -3.22
N ASP A 84 -5.49 -3.35 -4.35
CA ASP A 84 -6.67 -3.91 -5.03
C ASP A 84 -6.47 -5.39 -5.41
N ARG A 85 -5.29 -5.74 -5.96
CA ARG A 85 -4.94 -7.14 -6.24
C ARG A 85 -4.91 -8.01 -4.97
N MET A 86 -4.50 -7.44 -3.83
CA MET A 86 -4.50 -8.14 -2.55
C MET A 86 -5.93 -8.35 -2.01
N VAL A 87 -6.84 -7.40 -2.22
CA VAL A 87 -8.26 -7.59 -1.90
C VAL A 87 -8.84 -8.75 -2.70
N PHE A 88 -8.57 -8.78 -4.02
CA PHE A 88 -9.03 -9.87 -4.87
C PHE A 88 -8.45 -11.22 -4.43
N TYR A 89 -7.18 -11.23 -4.03
CA TYR A 89 -6.52 -12.42 -3.50
C TYR A 89 -7.12 -12.88 -2.17
N PHE A 90 -7.45 -11.95 -1.27
CA PHE A 90 -8.13 -12.26 -0.02
C PHE A 90 -9.49 -12.90 -0.29
N GLU A 91 -10.32 -12.30 -1.15
CA GLU A 91 -11.65 -12.81 -1.46
C GLU A 91 -11.60 -14.20 -2.11
N ALA A 92 -10.64 -14.45 -3.00
CA ALA A 92 -10.44 -15.76 -3.63
C ALA A 92 -9.95 -16.87 -2.66
N ASN A 93 -9.39 -16.51 -1.50
CA ASN A 93 -8.88 -17.46 -0.52
C ASN A 93 -9.67 -17.45 0.80
N LYS A 94 -10.65 -16.56 0.95
CA LYS A 94 -11.46 -16.42 2.18
C LYS A 94 -12.25 -17.69 2.49
N ASP A 95 -12.70 -18.41 1.47
CA ASP A 95 -13.46 -19.66 1.63
C ASP A 95 -12.58 -20.88 1.90
N LYS A 96 -11.24 -20.73 1.78
CA LYS A 96 -10.25 -21.79 1.99
C LYS A 96 -9.52 -21.68 3.33
N LEU A 97 -9.81 -20.63 4.09
CA LEU A 97 -9.31 -20.37 5.45
C LEU A 97 -10.26 -20.96 6.48
#